data_AF-A0A368NFX2-F1
#
_entry.id   AF-A0A368NFX2-F1
#
_cell.length_a   1.000
_cell.length_b   1.000
_cell.length_c   1.000
_cell.angle_alpha   90.00
_cell.angle_beta   90.00
_cell.angle_gamma   90.00
#
_symmetry.space_group_name_H-M   'P 1'
#
loop_
_entity.id
_entity.type
_entity.pdbx_description
1 polymer ?
#
loop_
_entity_poly.entity_id
_entity_poly.type
_entity_poly.pdbx_seq_one_letter_code
_entity_poly.pdbx_strand_id
1 'polypeptide(L)'
;MNLHVPDDADEAEAAAIAAAVAAHVSSSAAAAAAAAEASDDEGTWWGREWAFAGRVDGLQGRSIRVPETTPTDAWTAAGRTDRF
;
A
#
# COMPACT_ATOMS: atom_id res chain seq x y z
N MET A 1 -5.66 -14.22 2.44
CA MET A 1 -5.59 -14.64 3.85
C MET A 1 -6.99 -14.98 4.31
N ASN A 2 -7.18 -16.09 4.99
CA ASN A 2 -8.48 -16.49 5.55
C ASN A 2 -8.36 -16.47 7.08
N LEU A 3 -9.21 -15.71 7.75
CA LEU A 3 -9.24 -15.56 9.21
C LEU A 3 -10.53 -16.22 9.73
N HIS A 4 -10.39 -17.15 10.66
CA HIS A 4 -11.52 -17.76 11.35
C HIS A 4 -11.67 -17.10 12.72
N VAL A 5 -12.89 -16.67 13.05
CA VAL A 5 -13.25 -16.14 14.37
C VAL A 5 -14.28 -17.11 14.96
N PRO A 6 -14.06 -17.66 16.17
CA PRO A 6 -15.05 -18.50 16.84
C PRO A 6 -16.33 -17.72 17.12
N ASP A 7 -17.48 -18.38 16.97
CA ASP A 7 -18.80 -17.75 17.22
C ASP A 7 -19.03 -17.47 18.72
N ASP A 8 -18.29 -18.13 19.61
CA ASP A 8 -18.38 -18.07 21.06
C ASP A 8 -17.24 -17.28 21.72
N ALA A 9 -16.43 -16.56 20.94
CA ALA A 9 -15.33 -15.76 21.47
C ALA A 9 -15.85 -14.70 22.45
N ASP A 10 -15.27 -14.68 23.65
CA ASP A 10 -15.60 -13.65 24.63
C ASP A 10 -14.95 -12.29 24.27
N GLU A 11 -15.28 -11.24 25.02
CA GLU A 11 -14.78 -9.90 24.75
C GLU A 11 -13.24 -9.80 24.82
N ALA A 12 -12.62 -10.55 25.73
CA ALA A 12 -11.16 -10.55 25.89
C ALA A 12 -10.48 -11.28 24.73
N GLU A 13 -11.04 -12.41 24.31
CA GLU A 13 -10.57 -13.17 23.15
C GLU A 13 -10.75 -12.38 21.84
N ALA A 14 -11.91 -11.75 21.65
CA ALA A 14 -12.17 -10.88 20.51
C ALA A 14 -11.19 -9.69 20.46
N ALA A 15 -10.90 -9.07 21.60
CA ALA A 15 -9.90 -8.01 21.71
C ALA A 15 -8.49 -8.50 21.37
N ALA A 16 -8.11 -9.70 21.82
CA ALA A 16 -6.81 -10.29 21.49
C ALA A 16 -6.67 -10.58 19.99
N ILE A 17 -7.73 -11.10 19.35
CA ILE A 17 -7.76 -11.33 17.89
C ILE A 17 -7.63 -9.99 17.14
N ALA A 18 -8.39 -8.97 17.53
CA ALA A 18 -8.33 -7.65 16.92
C ALA A 18 -6.92 -7.03 17.05
N ALA A 19 -6.30 -7.14 18.22
CA ALA A 19 -4.94 -6.66 18.46
C ALA A 19 -3.91 -7.38 17.57
N ALA A 20 -4.02 -8.70 17.42
CA ALA A 20 -3.12 -9.48 16.57
C ALA A 20 -3.27 -9.10 15.09
N VAL A 21 -4.50 -8.89 14.61
CA VAL A 21 -4.76 -8.44 13.24
C VAL A 21 -4.22 -7.03 13.02
N ALA A 22 -4.46 -6.11 13.96
CA ALA A 22 -3.95 -4.75 13.87
C ALA A 22 -2.41 -4.71 13.83
N ALA A 23 -1.76 -5.50 14.66
CA ALA A 23 -0.30 -5.65 14.65
C ALA A 23 0.21 -6.21 13.32
N HIS A 24 -0.47 -7.21 12.76
CA HIS A 24 -0.11 -7.76 11.44
C HIS A 24 -0.23 -6.72 10.33
N VAL A 25 -1.35 -6.00 10.27
CA VAL A 25 -1.58 -4.95 9.26
C VAL A 25 -0.53 -3.84 9.39
N SER A 26 -0.23 -3.39 10.61
CA SER A 26 0.81 -2.40 10.86
C SER A 26 2.20 -2.89 10.44
N SER A 27 2.53 -4.15 10.75
CA SER A 27 3.78 -4.78 10.32
C SER A 27 3.89 -4.88 8.80
N SER A 28 2.82 -5.29 8.11
CA SER A 28 2.79 -5.32 6.64
C SER A 28 2.91 -3.93 6.03
N ALA A 29 2.27 -2.91 6.63
CA ALA A 29 2.39 -1.54 6.18
C ALA A 29 3.83 -1.00 6.35
N ALA A 30 4.48 -1.30 7.48
CA ALA A 30 5.88 -0.93 7.71
C ALA A 30 6.82 -1.63 6.72
N ALA A 31 6.60 -2.92 6.44
CA ALA A 31 7.37 -3.66 5.44
C ALA A 31 7.17 -3.09 4.03
N ALA A 32 5.94 -2.71 3.67
CA ALA A 32 5.65 -2.06 2.39
C ALA A 32 6.31 -0.68 2.28
N ALA A 33 6.32 0.11 3.36
CA ALA A 33 7.02 1.39 3.40
C ALA A 33 8.53 1.22 3.24
N ALA A 34 9.15 0.27 3.93
CA ALA A 34 10.57 -0.03 3.79
C ALA A 34 10.92 -0.52 2.38
N ALA A 35 10.06 -1.35 1.77
CA ALA A 35 10.23 -1.76 0.38
C ALA A 35 10.13 -0.56 -0.58
N ALA A 36 9.19 0.36 -0.36
CA ALA A 36 9.04 1.56 -1.17
C ALA A 36 10.29 2.46 -1.12
N GLU A 37 10.87 2.67 0.07
CA GLU A 37 12.13 3.41 0.24
C GLU A 37 13.31 2.75 -0.48
N ALA A 38 13.41 1.42 -0.43
CA ALA A 38 14.45 0.69 -1.16
C ALA A 38 14.28 0.75 -2.69
N SER A 39 13.06 0.98 -3.17
CA SER A 39 12.73 0.92 -4.60
C SER A 39 12.87 2.25 -5.35
N ASP A 40 13.22 3.35 -4.69
CA ASP A 40 13.47 4.63 -5.37
C ASP A 40 14.85 4.65 -6.09
N ASP A 41 15.66 3.60 -5.94
CA ASP A 41 16.96 3.42 -6.61
C ASP A 41 16.86 2.67 -7.97
N GLU A 42 15.85 1.82 -8.18
CA GLU A 42 15.67 1.09 -9.45
C GLU A 42 14.94 1.92 -10.51
N GLY A 43 15.62 2.23 -11.61
CA GLY A 43 15.19 3.12 -12.69
C GLY A 43 13.95 2.74 -13.52
N THR A 44 13.01 1.90 -13.03
CA THR A 44 11.70 1.66 -13.67
C THR A 44 10.56 1.52 -12.65
N TRP A 45 9.32 1.74 -13.07
CA TRP A 45 8.13 1.55 -12.22
C TRP A 45 7.72 0.08 -12.02
N TRP A 46 8.41 -0.87 -12.65
CA TRP A 46 8.02 -2.28 -12.71
C TRP A 46 7.85 -2.91 -11.33
N GLY A 47 6.63 -3.37 -11.03
CA GLY A 47 6.28 -3.95 -9.73
C GLY A 47 5.80 -2.93 -8.69
N ARG A 48 5.86 -1.63 -9.00
CA ARG A 48 5.43 -0.52 -8.12
C ARG A 48 4.26 0.27 -8.70
N GLU A 49 3.85 0.00 -9.93
CA GLU A 49 2.81 0.76 -10.64
C GLU A 49 1.50 0.80 -9.85
N TRP A 50 1.10 -0.36 -9.32
CA TRP A 50 -0.14 -0.51 -8.56
C TRP A 50 -0.10 0.23 -7.22
N ALA A 51 1.06 0.25 -6.55
CA ALA A 51 1.22 0.97 -5.29
C ALA A 51 1.17 2.49 -5.50
N PHE A 52 1.75 3.00 -6.59
CA PHE A 52 1.64 4.41 -6.95
C PHE A 52 0.22 4.78 -7.38
N ALA A 53 -0.41 3.98 -8.25
CA ALA A 53 -1.79 4.19 -8.68
C ALA A 53 -2.76 4.20 -7.49
N GLY A 54 -2.57 3.29 -6.52
CA GLY A 54 -3.37 3.24 -5.29
C GLY A 54 -3.17 4.45 -4.39
N ARG A 55 -1.94 4.99 -4.28
CA ARG A 55 -1.69 6.25 -3.56
C ARG A 55 -2.39 7.44 -4.23
N VAL A 56 -2.34 7.53 -5.56
CA VAL A 56 -3.03 8.59 -6.30
C VAL A 56 -4.55 8.48 -6.13
N ASP A 57 -5.10 7.27 -6.16
CA ASP A 57 -6.51 7.03 -5.89
C ASP A 57 -6.93 7.47 -4.49
N GLY A 58 -6.19 7.07 -3.45
CA GLY A 58 -6.49 7.44 -2.07
C GLY A 58 -6.30 8.93 -1.74
N LEU A 59 -5.30 9.59 -2.34
CA LEU A 59 -4.99 10.99 -2.08
C LEU A 59 -5.77 11.97 -2.96
N GLN A 60 -6.02 11.61 -4.21
CA GLN A 60 -6.62 12.49 -5.22
C GLN A 60 -8.04 12.06 -5.62
N GLY A 61 -8.51 10.89 -5.18
CA GLY A 61 -9.83 10.35 -5.54
C GLY A 61 -9.94 9.93 -7.01
N ARG A 62 -8.81 9.68 -7.68
CA ARG A 62 -8.76 9.29 -9.09
C ARG A 62 -7.83 8.09 -9.28
N SER A 63 -8.35 7.07 -9.94
CA SER A 63 -7.54 5.96 -10.44
C SER A 63 -6.80 6.36 -11.71
N ILE A 64 -5.50 6.08 -11.76
CA ILE A 64 -4.63 6.32 -12.92
C ILE A 64 -3.95 5.01 -13.35
N ARG A 65 -3.48 4.95 -14.60
CA ARG A 65 -2.53 3.93 -15.03
C ARG A 65 -1.17 4.58 -15.21
N VAL A 66 -0.10 3.93 -14.77
CA VAL A 66 1.27 4.46 -14.85
C VAL A 66 1.91 4.03 -16.18
N PRO A 67 2.18 4.95 -17.14
CA PRO A 67 2.95 4.63 -18.34
C PRO A 67 4.41 4.29 -18.04
N GLU A 68 5.06 3.53 -18.91
CA GLU A 68 6.51 3.25 -18.82
C GLU A 68 7.37 4.53 -18.92
N THR A 69 6.85 5.58 -19.55
CA THR A 69 7.52 6.90 -19.67
C THR A 69 7.38 7.77 -18.42
N THR A 70 6.75 7.27 -17.36
CA THR A 70 6.58 8.00 -16.10
C THR A 70 7.93 8.17 -15.42
N PRO A 71 8.30 9.41 -15.00
CA PRO A 71 9.47 9.62 -14.18
C PRO A 71 9.46 8.68 -12.96
N THR A 72 10.55 7.98 -12.69
CA THR A 72 10.60 6.98 -11.60
C THR A 72 10.69 7.60 -10.21
N ASP A 73 11.18 8.84 -10.14
CA ASP A 73 11.05 9.68 -8.97
C ASP A 73 9.56 9.96 -8.66
N ALA A 74 9.11 9.50 -7.50
CA ALA A 74 7.71 9.55 -7.11
C ALA A 74 7.17 10.97 -6.97
N TRP A 75 8.01 11.94 -6.56
CA TRP A 75 7.62 13.35 -6.44
C TRP A 75 7.38 13.99 -7.80
N THR A 76 8.29 13.78 -8.75
CA THR A 76 8.15 14.25 -10.13
C THR A 76 6.95 13.59 -10.81
N ALA A 77 6.72 12.30 -10.58
CA ALA A 77 5.55 11.59 -11.09
C ALA A 77 4.24 12.15 -10.51
N ALA A 78 4.19 12.39 -9.19
CA ALA A 78 3.00 12.94 -8.52
C ALA A 78 2.60 14.31 -9.10
N GLY A 79 3.59 15.17 -9.39
CA GLY A 79 3.37 16.47 -10.02
C GLY A 79 2.93 16.42 -11.49
N ARG A 80 2.88 15.23 -12.12
CA ARG A 80 2.48 15.02 -13.52
C ARG A 80 1.30 14.06 -13.66
N THR A 81 0.56 13.86 -12.58
CA THR A 81 -0.59 12.95 -12.54
C THR A 81 -1.73 13.33 -13.50
N ASP A 82 -1.77 14.58 -13.95
CA ASP A 82 -2.66 15.07 -15.01
C ASP A 82 -2.37 14.46 -16.39
N ARG A 83 -1.16 13.93 -16.61
CA ARG A 83 -0.71 13.36 -17.89
C ARG A 83 -0.92 11.85 -18.00
N PHE A 84 -1.51 11.23 -16.97
CA PHE A 84 -1.81 9.80 -16.88
C PHE A 84 -3.29 9.49 -17.12
#